data_AF-A0AA41Q0U6-F1
#
_entry.id   AF-A0AA41Q0U6-F1
#
_cell.length_a   1.000
_cell.length_b   1.000
_cell.length_c   1.000
_cell.angle_alpha   90.00
_cell.angle_beta   90.00
_cell.angle_gamma   90.00
#
_symmetry.space_group_name_H-M   'P 1'
#
loop_
_entity.id
_entity.type
_entity.pdbx_description
1 polymer ?
#
loop_
_entity_poly.entity_id
_entity_poly.type
_entity_poly.pdbx_seq_one_letter_code
_entity_poly.pdbx_strand_id
1 'polypeptide(L)'
;MNPYALLLDAAPEPVQAALVQRLAPRVRKALLSDGALGATVVSCALQYGTSDDRAALAGNQQIAPEALVALSAQADAAIAQALCANPKAPREALLPVVRLLPRDELLLRDRPLDVKSRLLDPRRPLAVELDDPHLTAAVLTGRLPRNPEGAAAVMVRGYLGLLRTAGAEAVRTVSAAVPEPIEARVGVVAEALRNPTDAARLDAAFDWLTGPDGIVARLRTRLHPDWALLAPRGPLDWPTIEAAHRSSPFQQGACEALARQVGCPPTLRAAAVRPHPPKSLAPATVDRDEFLRKLPKLPREGIREYPGRDIGAVHEAGVLTATDILGQGAPAFHALRIVQLAQNRTTETRQALSALTTASLGTHSEPWTVALTLLPDFAGTLPELLATAGAVAR
;
A
#
# COMPACT_ATOMS: atom_id res chain seq x y z
N MET A 1 2.66 11.10 -0.28
CA MET A 1 2.48 11.41 1.15
C MET A 1 1.79 12.74 1.25
N ASN A 2 0.81 12.79 2.14
CA ASN A 2 -0.15 13.87 2.22
C ASN A 2 0.08 14.73 3.48
N PRO A 3 0.36 16.05 3.36
CA PRO A 3 0.60 16.93 4.50
C PRO A 3 -0.63 17.17 5.38
N TYR A 4 -1.86 16.92 4.89
CA TYR A 4 -3.07 16.98 5.71
C TYR A 4 -2.99 16.00 6.89
N ALA A 5 -2.43 14.80 6.67
CA ALA A 5 -2.33 13.78 7.71
C ALA A 5 -1.43 14.22 8.87
N LEU A 6 -0.34 14.95 8.59
CA LEU A 6 0.58 15.42 9.63
C LEU A 6 -0.08 16.48 10.52
N LEU A 7 -0.85 17.38 9.93
CA LEU A 7 -1.61 18.38 10.68
C LEU A 7 -2.74 17.71 11.47
N LEU A 8 -3.45 16.75 10.87
CA LEU A 8 -4.53 16.01 11.56
C LEU A 8 -4.02 15.18 12.73
N ASP A 9 -2.85 14.55 12.62
CA ASP A 9 -2.21 13.79 13.70
C ASP A 9 -1.91 14.67 14.94
N ALA A 10 -1.82 15.99 14.79
CA ALA A 10 -1.66 16.94 15.89
C ALA A 10 -2.99 17.39 16.53
N ALA A 11 -4.13 17.09 15.90
CA ALA A 11 -5.45 17.44 16.43
C ALA A 11 -5.87 16.48 17.56
N PRO A 12 -6.55 16.96 18.60
CA PRO A 12 -7.18 16.09 19.59
C PRO A 12 -8.14 15.09 18.92
N GLU A 13 -8.24 13.88 19.46
CA GLU A 13 -9.08 12.81 18.90
C GLU A 13 -10.55 13.23 18.62
N PRO A 14 -11.24 13.97 19.51
CA PRO A 14 -12.60 14.45 19.22
C PRO A 14 -12.66 15.42 18.02
N VAL A 15 -11.61 16.21 17.81
CA VAL A 15 -11.49 17.11 16.68
C VAL A 15 -11.27 16.33 15.39
N GLN A 16 -10.43 15.30 15.42
CA GLN A 16 -10.19 14.44 14.25
C GLN A 16 -11.49 13.82 13.73
N ALA A 17 -12.33 13.30 14.63
CA ALA A 17 -13.63 12.73 14.29
C ALA A 17 -14.58 13.77 13.64
N ALA A 18 -14.66 14.97 14.23
CA ALA A 18 -15.49 16.06 13.71
C ALA A 18 -15.03 16.54 12.33
N LEU A 19 -13.72 16.59 12.09
CA LEU A 19 -13.14 17.06 10.83
C LEU A 19 -13.51 16.16 9.64
N VAL A 20 -13.54 14.84 9.81
CA VAL A 20 -13.95 13.92 8.74
C VAL A 20 -15.36 14.29 8.22
N GLN A 21 -16.26 14.75 9.07
CA GLN A 21 -17.62 15.09 8.67
C GLN A 21 -17.72 16.50 8.04
N ARG A 22 -16.90 17.45 8.51
CA ARG A 22 -17.01 18.88 8.16
C ARG A 22 -16.15 19.31 6.98
N LEU A 23 -15.09 18.57 6.66
CA LEU A 23 -14.19 18.93 5.57
C LEU A 23 -14.89 18.85 4.21
N ALA A 24 -14.55 19.80 3.33
CA ALA A 24 -14.99 19.77 1.95
C ALA A 24 -14.56 18.45 1.26
N PRO A 25 -15.39 17.87 0.36
CA PRO A 25 -15.12 16.56 -0.23
C PRO A 25 -13.72 16.41 -0.84
N ARG A 26 -13.20 17.46 -1.48
CA ARG A 26 -11.84 17.46 -2.07
C ARG A 26 -10.74 17.30 -1.02
N VAL A 27 -10.83 18.03 0.09
CA VAL A 27 -9.84 17.99 1.18
C VAL A 27 -9.94 16.65 1.92
N ARG A 28 -11.17 16.18 2.16
CA ARG A 28 -11.41 14.89 2.79
C ARG A 28 -10.89 13.72 1.95
N LYS A 29 -11.13 13.71 0.64
CA LYS A 29 -10.58 12.71 -0.27
C LYS A 29 -9.05 12.70 -0.24
N ALA A 30 -8.42 13.88 -0.31
CA ALA A 30 -6.98 14.00 -0.19
C ALA A 30 -6.51 13.38 1.13
N LEU A 31 -7.07 13.83 2.27
CA LEU A 31 -6.81 13.31 3.61
C LEU A 31 -6.89 11.78 3.69
N LEU A 32 -7.99 11.19 3.22
CA LEU A 32 -8.26 9.77 3.39
C LEU A 32 -7.41 8.89 2.45
N SER A 33 -6.99 9.41 1.30
CA SER A 33 -6.27 8.63 0.28
C SER A 33 -4.80 8.35 0.56
N ASP A 34 -4.17 9.07 1.51
CA ASP A 34 -2.72 8.96 1.73
C ASP A 34 -2.32 9.43 3.14
N GLY A 35 -1.25 8.84 3.68
CA GLY A 35 -0.74 9.08 5.03
C GLY A 35 -1.26 8.07 6.05
N ALA A 36 -0.47 7.84 7.11
CA ALA A 36 -0.91 7.05 8.25
C ALA A 36 -1.96 7.85 9.02
N LEU A 37 -3.17 7.30 9.09
CA LEU A 37 -4.32 7.91 9.76
C LEU A 37 -4.49 7.28 11.15
N GLY A 38 -4.89 8.08 12.13
CA GLY A 38 -5.29 7.59 13.44
C GLY A 38 -6.51 6.66 13.36
N ALA A 39 -6.62 5.71 14.31
CA ALA A 39 -7.71 4.74 14.36
C ALA A 39 -9.10 5.42 14.35
N THR A 40 -9.24 6.54 15.04
CA THR A 40 -10.47 7.32 15.13
C THR A 40 -10.92 7.87 13.77
N VAL A 41 -9.98 8.41 12.98
CA VAL A 41 -10.27 8.93 11.63
C VAL A 41 -10.74 7.80 10.72
N VAL A 42 -10.06 6.66 10.79
CA VAL A 42 -10.41 5.45 10.03
C VAL A 42 -11.82 4.98 10.43
N SER A 43 -12.09 4.82 11.72
CA SER A 43 -13.41 4.42 12.23
C SER A 43 -14.52 5.39 11.83
N CYS A 44 -14.30 6.70 11.94
CA CYS A 44 -15.27 7.70 11.51
C CYS A 44 -15.53 7.67 10.01
N ALA A 45 -14.50 7.51 9.18
CA ALA A 45 -14.66 7.40 7.73
C ALA A 45 -15.40 6.10 7.34
N LEU A 46 -15.15 4.99 8.04
CA LEU A 46 -15.87 3.73 7.84
C LEU A 46 -17.35 3.87 8.20
N GLN A 47 -17.65 4.47 9.35
CA GLN A 47 -19.01 4.54 9.90
C GLN A 47 -19.87 5.63 9.27
N TYR A 48 -19.30 6.81 9.01
CA TYR A 48 -20.05 8.01 8.62
C TYR A 48 -19.62 8.59 7.28
N GLY A 49 -18.55 8.09 6.66
CA GLY A 49 -18.06 8.57 5.36
C GLY A 49 -19.02 8.24 4.22
N THR A 50 -18.88 8.97 3.11
CA THR A 50 -19.54 8.64 1.85
C THR A 50 -18.89 7.42 1.18
N SER A 51 -19.48 6.93 0.08
CA SER A 51 -18.82 5.92 -0.77
C SER A 51 -17.46 6.41 -1.28
N ASP A 52 -17.38 7.67 -1.74
CA ASP A 52 -16.11 8.27 -2.19
C ASP A 52 -15.05 8.32 -1.07
N ASP A 53 -15.46 8.58 0.16
CA ASP A 53 -14.57 8.60 1.32
C ASP A 53 -14.02 7.19 1.61
N ARG A 54 -14.89 6.17 1.58
CA ARG A 54 -14.49 4.77 1.74
C ARG A 54 -13.61 4.27 0.59
N ALA A 55 -13.88 4.70 -0.64
CA ALA A 55 -13.04 4.38 -1.80
C ALA A 55 -11.67 5.05 -1.71
N ALA A 56 -11.61 6.31 -1.26
CA ALA A 56 -10.34 6.98 -0.98
C ALA A 56 -9.55 6.25 0.10
N LEU A 57 -10.21 5.87 1.20
CA LEU A 57 -9.60 5.09 2.29
C LEU A 57 -9.11 3.72 1.80
N ALA A 58 -9.89 3.02 0.96
CA ALA A 58 -9.50 1.74 0.35
C ALA A 58 -8.23 1.84 -0.50
N GLY A 59 -7.99 2.98 -1.15
CA GLY A 59 -6.76 3.24 -1.90
C GLY A 59 -5.55 3.61 -1.03
N ASN A 60 -5.74 3.87 0.26
CA ASN A 60 -4.68 4.33 1.16
C ASN A 60 -3.77 3.16 1.55
N GLN A 61 -2.49 3.29 1.20
CA GLN A 61 -1.46 2.28 1.47
C GLN A 61 -0.90 2.33 2.89
N GLN A 62 -1.40 3.18 3.77
CA GLN A 62 -0.84 3.34 5.12
C GLN A 62 -1.83 2.96 6.22
N ILE A 63 -3.05 2.56 5.87
CA ILE A 63 -4.02 2.05 6.84
C ILE A 63 -3.78 0.57 7.15
N ALA A 64 -4.25 0.14 8.30
CA ALA A 64 -4.09 -1.22 8.77
C ALA A 64 -4.87 -2.21 7.87
N PRO A 65 -4.35 -3.44 7.65
CA PRO A 65 -5.04 -4.47 6.87
C PRO A 65 -6.48 -4.76 7.36
N GLU A 66 -6.72 -4.69 8.67
CA GLU A 66 -8.03 -4.90 9.29
C GLU A 66 -9.07 -3.88 8.80
N ALA A 67 -8.65 -2.63 8.57
CA ALA A 67 -9.51 -1.59 8.02
C ALA A 67 -9.85 -1.86 6.55
N LEU A 68 -8.91 -2.40 5.77
CA LEU A 68 -9.15 -2.81 4.38
C LEU A 68 -10.14 -3.98 4.32
N VAL A 69 -10.05 -4.94 5.25
CA VAL A 69 -11.04 -6.01 5.40
C VAL A 69 -12.41 -5.46 5.76
N ALA A 70 -12.50 -4.52 6.70
CA ALA A 70 -13.77 -3.87 7.05
C ALA A 70 -14.41 -3.12 5.86
N LEU A 71 -13.60 -2.48 5.01
CA LEU A 71 -14.06 -1.85 3.77
C LEU A 71 -14.65 -2.85 2.78
N SER A 72 -14.07 -4.05 2.67
CA SER A 72 -14.57 -5.07 1.75
C SER A 72 -16.00 -5.52 2.06
N ALA A 73 -16.42 -5.48 3.33
CA ALA A 73 -17.77 -5.83 3.76
C ALA A 73 -18.83 -4.79 3.37
N GLN A 74 -18.40 -3.57 3.03
CA GLN A 74 -19.26 -2.45 2.61
C GLN A 74 -19.03 -2.06 1.15
N ALA A 75 -18.35 -2.92 0.39
CA ALA A 75 -17.84 -2.54 -0.92
C ALA A 75 -18.96 -2.36 -1.96
N ASP A 76 -18.91 -1.23 -2.64
CA ASP A 76 -19.51 -1.03 -3.95
C ASP A 76 -18.42 -1.12 -5.04
N ALA A 77 -18.77 -0.81 -6.29
CA ALA A 77 -17.83 -0.86 -7.41
C ALA A 77 -16.61 0.06 -7.22
N ALA A 78 -16.79 1.25 -6.62
CA ALA A 78 -15.70 2.22 -6.42
C ALA A 78 -14.73 1.73 -5.32
N ILE A 79 -15.27 1.20 -4.22
CA ILE A 79 -14.47 0.60 -3.15
C ILE A 79 -13.74 -0.65 -3.66
N ALA A 80 -14.42 -1.52 -4.41
CA ALA A 80 -13.83 -2.72 -5.00
C ALA A 80 -12.64 -2.38 -5.92
N GLN A 81 -12.82 -1.37 -6.78
CA GLN A 81 -11.78 -0.88 -7.68
C GLN A 81 -10.59 -0.31 -6.90
N ALA A 82 -10.85 0.49 -5.87
CA ALA A 82 -9.81 1.08 -5.03
C ALA A 82 -9.02 0.03 -4.24
N LEU A 83 -9.70 -0.97 -3.66
CA LEU A 83 -9.06 -2.10 -2.99
C LEU A 83 -8.16 -2.87 -3.95
N CYS A 84 -8.66 -3.20 -5.16
CA CYS A 84 -7.86 -3.92 -6.15
C CYS A 84 -6.66 -3.12 -6.68
N ALA A 85 -6.75 -1.78 -6.68
CA ALA A 85 -5.64 -0.91 -7.03
C ALA A 85 -4.65 -0.70 -5.87
N ASN A 86 -5.00 -1.10 -4.64
CA ASN A 86 -4.16 -0.95 -3.47
C ASN A 86 -3.18 -2.14 -3.37
N PRO A 87 -1.86 -1.94 -3.59
CA PRO A 87 -0.87 -3.02 -3.54
C PRO A 87 -0.67 -3.61 -2.13
N LYS A 88 -1.30 -3.02 -1.10
CA LYS A 88 -1.26 -3.51 0.28
C LYS A 88 -2.60 -4.07 0.76
N ALA A 89 -3.62 -4.12 -0.09
CA ALA A 89 -4.87 -4.79 0.26
C ALA A 89 -4.60 -6.28 0.52
N PRO A 90 -4.93 -6.80 1.72
CA PRO A 90 -4.78 -8.20 2.02
C PRO A 90 -5.79 -9.01 1.19
N ARG A 91 -5.49 -10.30 0.98
CA ARG A 91 -6.36 -11.18 0.21
C ARG A 91 -7.78 -11.23 0.76
N GLU A 92 -7.92 -11.25 2.08
CA GLU A 92 -9.20 -11.27 2.79
C GLU A 92 -10.08 -10.07 2.43
N ALA A 93 -9.47 -8.92 2.12
CA ALA A 93 -10.18 -7.73 1.64
C ALA A 93 -10.51 -7.80 0.14
N LEU A 94 -9.66 -8.45 -0.65
CA LEU A 94 -9.80 -8.50 -2.11
C LEU A 94 -10.79 -9.57 -2.59
N LEU A 95 -10.82 -10.74 -1.94
CA LEU A 95 -11.63 -11.88 -2.37
C LEU A 95 -13.15 -11.60 -2.38
N PRO A 96 -13.74 -10.88 -1.40
CA PRO A 96 -15.17 -10.53 -1.45
C PRO A 96 -15.50 -9.58 -2.61
N VAL A 97 -14.58 -8.67 -2.94
CA VAL A 97 -14.86 -7.56 -3.86
C VAL A 97 -14.51 -7.86 -5.30
N VAL A 98 -13.63 -8.84 -5.57
CA VAL A 98 -13.27 -9.22 -6.94
C VAL A 98 -14.49 -9.70 -7.74
N ARG A 99 -15.52 -10.24 -7.08
CA ARG A 99 -16.80 -10.63 -7.68
C ARG A 99 -17.68 -9.44 -8.09
N LEU A 100 -17.43 -8.27 -7.51
CA LEU A 100 -18.18 -7.03 -7.80
C LEU A 100 -17.61 -6.30 -9.01
N LEU A 101 -16.40 -6.65 -9.45
CA LEU A 101 -15.76 -6.03 -10.60
C LEU A 101 -16.33 -6.56 -11.93
N PRO A 102 -16.49 -5.70 -12.95
CA PRO A 102 -16.82 -6.15 -14.29
C PRO A 102 -15.76 -7.13 -14.82
N ARG A 103 -16.19 -8.15 -15.58
CA ARG A 103 -15.28 -9.17 -16.14
C ARG A 103 -14.14 -8.55 -16.95
N ASP A 104 -14.40 -7.51 -17.74
CA ASP A 104 -13.38 -6.84 -18.55
C ASP A 104 -12.30 -6.14 -17.69
N GLU A 105 -12.68 -5.65 -16.52
CA GLU A 105 -11.74 -5.05 -15.56
C GLU A 105 -10.85 -6.10 -14.89
N LEU A 106 -11.35 -7.31 -14.65
CA LEU A 106 -10.56 -8.42 -14.10
C LEU A 106 -9.50 -8.91 -15.09
N LEU A 107 -9.82 -8.88 -16.38
CA LEU A 107 -8.93 -9.38 -17.44
C LEU A 107 -7.88 -8.35 -17.88
N LEU A 108 -8.03 -7.09 -17.48
CA LEU A 108 -7.12 -5.97 -17.82
C LEU A 108 -6.97 -5.76 -19.34
N ARG A 109 -8.02 -6.07 -20.13
CA ARG A 109 -7.92 -6.11 -21.60
C ARG A 109 -7.52 -4.77 -22.21
N ASP A 110 -7.90 -3.65 -21.60
CA ASP A 110 -7.75 -2.32 -22.20
C ASP A 110 -6.79 -1.37 -21.48
N ARG A 111 -6.07 -1.83 -20.44
CA ARG A 111 -5.13 -0.94 -19.74
C ARG A 111 -3.70 -1.06 -20.29
N PRO A 112 -3.12 0.02 -20.82
CA PRO A 112 -1.68 0.13 -21.02
C PRO A 112 -1.01 0.27 -19.65
N LEU A 113 -1.04 -0.80 -18.86
CA LEU A 113 -0.24 -0.88 -17.65
C LEU A 113 1.23 -0.95 -18.07
N ASP A 114 2.06 -0.10 -17.49
CA ASP A 114 3.50 -0.25 -17.61
C ASP A 114 3.93 -1.65 -17.11
N VAL A 115 5.12 -2.08 -17.53
CA VAL A 115 5.62 -3.44 -17.25
C VAL A 115 5.67 -3.74 -15.74
N LYS A 116 5.92 -2.76 -14.88
CA LYS A 116 5.93 -2.95 -13.42
C LYS A 116 4.50 -3.08 -12.90
N SER A 117 3.59 -2.22 -13.32
CA SER A 117 2.18 -2.23 -12.90
C SER A 117 1.44 -3.51 -13.29
N ARG A 118 1.81 -4.18 -14.40
CA ARG A 118 1.25 -5.50 -14.78
C ARG A 118 1.66 -6.64 -13.86
N LEU A 119 2.86 -6.57 -13.28
CA LEU A 119 3.40 -7.61 -12.41
C LEU A 119 2.79 -7.56 -11.01
N LEU A 120 2.18 -6.43 -10.65
CA LEU A 120 1.69 -6.11 -9.31
C LEU A 120 0.17 -6.19 -9.17
N ASP A 121 -0.54 -6.51 -10.24
CA ASP A 121 -2.00 -6.48 -10.23
C ASP A 121 -2.58 -7.77 -9.59
N PRO A 122 -3.18 -7.68 -8.40
CA PRO A 122 -3.66 -8.86 -7.69
C PRO A 122 -4.90 -9.48 -8.35
N ARG A 123 -5.55 -8.79 -9.29
CA ARG A 123 -6.84 -9.22 -9.87
C ARG A 123 -6.75 -10.53 -10.65
N ARG A 124 -5.63 -10.81 -11.32
CA ARG A 124 -5.46 -12.03 -12.13
C ARG A 124 -5.33 -13.30 -11.29
N PRO A 125 -4.43 -13.36 -10.29
CA PRO A 125 -4.45 -14.43 -9.29
C PRO A 125 -5.82 -14.61 -8.63
N LEU A 126 -6.51 -13.53 -8.30
CA LEU A 126 -7.83 -13.60 -7.66
C LEU A 126 -8.93 -14.12 -8.59
N ALA A 127 -8.86 -13.80 -9.88
CA ALA A 127 -9.84 -14.26 -10.86
C ALA A 127 -9.82 -15.79 -11.03
N VAL A 128 -8.65 -16.44 -10.95
CA VAL A 128 -8.57 -17.92 -10.95
C VAL A 128 -9.06 -18.55 -9.64
N GLU A 129 -9.27 -17.76 -8.58
CA GLU A 129 -9.88 -18.24 -7.33
C GLU A 129 -11.40 -18.24 -7.35
N LEU A 130 -12.01 -17.59 -8.34
CA LEU A 130 -13.46 -17.52 -8.46
C LEU A 130 -14.07 -18.81 -9.01
N ASP A 131 -13.23 -19.75 -9.46
CA ASP A 131 -13.63 -21.00 -10.10
C ASP A 131 -14.60 -20.80 -11.30
N ASP A 132 -14.61 -19.59 -11.90
CA ASP A 132 -15.32 -19.29 -13.15
C ASP A 132 -14.46 -19.79 -14.33
N PRO A 133 -14.95 -20.76 -15.13
CA PRO A 133 -14.16 -21.34 -16.21
C PRO A 133 -13.74 -20.33 -17.28
N HIS A 134 -14.59 -19.34 -17.58
CA HIS A 134 -14.31 -18.35 -18.63
C HIS A 134 -13.26 -17.33 -18.17
N LEU A 135 -13.37 -16.85 -16.93
CA LEU A 135 -12.35 -15.98 -16.35
C LEU A 135 -11.02 -16.71 -16.21
N THR A 136 -11.05 -17.96 -15.75
CA THR A 136 -9.84 -18.77 -15.59
C THR A 136 -9.16 -19.01 -16.93
N ALA A 137 -9.90 -19.43 -17.96
CA ALA A 137 -9.36 -19.59 -19.31
C ALA A 137 -8.75 -18.28 -19.85
N ALA A 138 -9.43 -17.15 -19.66
CA ALA A 138 -8.94 -15.85 -20.13
C ALA A 138 -7.68 -15.37 -19.38
N VAL A 139 -7.53 -15.69 -18.09
CA VAL A 139 -6.30 -15.41 -17.34
C VAL A 139 -5.14 -16.28 -17.83
N LEU A 140 -5.37 -17.59 -18.00
CA LEU A 140 -4.34 -18.55 -18.39
C LEU A 140 -3.84 -18.34 -19.83
N THR A 141 -4.72 -17.96 -20.74
CA THR A 141 -4.36 -17.64 -22.14
C THR A 141 -3.80 -16.22 -22.31
N GLY A 142 -3.91 -15.38 -21.27
CA GLY A 142 -3.34 -14.04 -21.25
C GLY A 142 -1.83 -14.02 -20.96
N ARG A 143 -1.21 -12.84 -21.05
CA ARG A 143 0.19 -12.66 -20.66
C ARG A 143 0.36 -12.74 -19.14
N LEU A 144 0.76 -13.89 -18.61
CA LEU A 144 1.08 -14.04 -17.19
C LEU A 144 2.32 -13.21 -16.77
N PRO A 145 2.52 -12.98 -15.45
CA PRO A 145 3.70 -12.27 -14.96
C PRO A 145 5.01 -12.92 -15.43
N ARG A 146 6.07 -12.13 -15.65
CA ARG A 146 7.41 -12.65 -16.01
C ARG A 146 8.07 -13.48 -14.91
N ASN A 147 7.55 -13.45 -13.69
CA ASN A 147 8.05 -14.27 -12.61
C ASN A 147 7.57 -15.72 -12.82
N PRO A 148 8.46 -16.68 -13.13
CA PRO A 148 8.07 -18.05 -13.45
C PRO A 148 7.37 -18.74 -12.28
N GLU A 149 7.77 -18.47 -11.03
CA GLU A 149 7.18 -19.13 -9.86
C GLU A 149 5.77 -18.60 -9.56
N GLY A 150 5.57 -17.28 -9.69
CA GLY A 150 4.24 -16.69 -9.52
C GLY A 150 3.28 -17.12 -10.63
N ALA A 151 3.77 -17.15 -11.87
CA ALA A 151 2.97 -17.58 -13.01
C ALA A 151 2.63 -19.08 -12.94
N ALA A 152 3.59 -19.93 -12.56
CA ALA A 152 3.37 -21.36 -12.39
C ALA A 152 2.29 -21.68 -11.35
N ALA A 153 2.26 -20.94 -10.24
CA ALA A 153 1.25 -21.16 -9.21
C ALA A 153 -0.14 -20.63 -9.59
N VAL A 154 -0.24 -19.54 -10.36
CA VAL A 154 -1.52 -19.15 -11.02
C VAL A 154 -1.99 -20.25 -11.97
N MET A 155 -1.08 -20.84 -12.75
CA MET A 155 -1.42 -21.90 -13.68
C MET A 155 -1.86 -23.19 -13.01
N VAL A 156 -1.12 -23.69 -12.02
CA VAL A 156 -1.51 -24.90 -11.26
C VAL A 156 -2.91 -24.72 -10.67
N ARG A 157 -3.17 -23.56 -10.06
CA ARG A 157 -4.49 -23.25 -9.51
C ARG A 157 -5.57 -23.17 -10.58
N GLY A 158 -5.31 -22.45 -11.67
CA GLY A 158 -6.27 -22.28 -12.75
C GLY A 158 -6.61 -23.59 -13.45
N TYR A 159 -5.61 -24.44 -13.74
CA TYR A 159 -5.86 -25.77 -14.30
C TYR A 159 -6.62 -26.67 -13.34
N LEU A 160 -6.28 -26.65 -12.05
CA LEU A 160 -7.00 -27.42 -11.04
C LEU A 160 -8.47 -26.97 -10.90
N GLY A 161 -8.72 -25.66 -10.92
CA GLY A 161 -10.07 -25.08 -10.93
C GLY A 161 -10.85 -25.50 -12.18
N LEU A 162 -10.28 -25.31 -13.38
CA LEU A 162 -10.87 -25.74 -14.65
C LEU A 162 -11.16 -27.24 -14.70
N LEU A 163 -10.23 -28.06 -14.22
CA LEU A 163 -10.41 -29.51 -14.20
C LEU A 163 -11.60 -29.91 -13.33
N ARG A 164 -11.78 -29.24 -12.19
CA ARG A 164 -12.89 -29.48 -11.25
C ARG A 164 -14.24 -28.96 -11.74
N THR A 165 -14.27 -27.82 -12.42
CA THR A 165 -15.53 -27.17 -12.81
C THR A 165 -15.97 -27.45 -14.25
N ALA A 166 -15.02 -27.65 -15.16
CA ALA A 166 -15.27 -27.80 -16.60
C ALA A 166 -14.64 -29.08 -17.21
N GLY A 167 -13.87 -29.84 -16.44
CA GLY A 167 -13.31 -31.14 -16.85
C GLY A 167 -12.05 -31.06 -17.72
N ALA A 168 -11.53 -32.24 -18.07
CA ALA A 168 -10.23 -32.37 -18.74
C ALA A 168 -10.18 -31.78 -20.16
N GLU A 169 -11.31 -31.72 -20.87
CA GLU A 169 -11.37 -31.16 -22.22
C GLU A 169 -11.17 -29.64 -22.23
N ALA A 170 -11.75 -28.95 -21.24
CA ALA A 170 -11.52 -27.52 -21.05
C ALA A 170 -10.05 -27.22 -20.76
N VAL A 171 -9.42 -28.04 -19.91
CA VAL A 171 -7.98 -27.94 -19.62
C VAL A 171 -7.14 -28.14 -20.87
N ARG A 172 -7.42 -29.16 -21.70
CA ARG A 172 -6.72 -29.38 -22.97
C ARG A 172 -6.86 -28.19 -23.92
N THR A 173 -8.07 -27.69 -24.07
CA THR A 173 -8.38 -26.52 -24.92
C THR A 173 -7.58 -25.29 -24.48
N VAL A 174 -7.61 -24.98 -23.18
CA VAL A 174 -6.88 -23.84 -22.62
C VAL A 174 -5.37 -24.05 -22.74
N SER A 175 -4.86 -25.24 -22.41
CA SER A 175 -3.44 -25.57 -22.50
C SER A 175 -2.88 -25.44 -23.92
N ALA A 176 -3.66 -25.77 -24.94
CA ALA A 176 -3.28 -25.61 -26.35
C ALA A 176 -3.21 -24.13 -26.78
N ALA A 177 -3.92 -23.24 -26.08
CA ALA A 177 -3.97 -21.80 -26.36
C ALA A 177 -2.96 -20.98 -25.54
N VAL A 178 -2.23 -21.58 -24.60
CA VAL A 178 -1.19 -20.89 -23.83
C VAL A 178 0.04 -20.64 -24.74
N PRO A 179 0.50 -19.39 -24.93
CA PRO A 179 1.51 -19.06 -25.94
C PRO A 179 2.90 -19.69 -25.73
N GLU A 180 3.31 -19.85 -24.46
CA GLU A 180 4.63 -20.39 -24.12
C GLU A 180 4.54 -21.23 -22.82
N PRO A 181 5.20 -22.40 -22.76
CA PRO A 181 5.27 -23.17 -21.53
C PRO A 181 6.08 -22.42 -20.47
N ILE A 182 5.55 -22.31 -19.25
CA ILE A 182 6.28 -21.69 -18.15
C ILE A 182 7.25 -22.70 -17.55
N GLU A 183 8.54 -22.36 -17.56
CA GLU A 183 9.58 -23.13 -16.90
C GLU A 183 9.57 -22.91 -15.38
N ALA A 184 8.73 -23.67 -14.69
CA ALA A 184 8.80 -23.78 -13.23
C ALA A 184 10.14 -24.41 -12.81
N ARG A 185 10.83 -23.82 -11.82
CA ARG A 185 12.11 -24.36 -11.33
C ARG A 185 11.91 -25.52 -10.36
N VAL A 186 10.73 -25.61 -9.77
CA VAL A 186 10.37 -26.63 -8.80
C VAL A 186 9.83 -27.87 -9.52
N GLY A 187 10.47 -29.02 -9.31
CA GLY A 187 10.18 -30.26 -10.03
C GLY A 187 8.70 -30.68 -10.01
N VAL A 188 8.05 -30.68 -8.83
CA VAL A 188 6.64 -31.07 -8.68
C VAL A 188 5.70 -30.15 -9.45
N VAL A 189 5.99 -28.84 -9.46
CA VAL A 189 5.20 -27.83 -10.18
C VAL A 189 5.40 -27.99 -11.69
N ALA A 190 6.65 -28.13 -12.12
CA ALA A 190 6.98 -28.34 -13.53
C ALA A 190 6.34 -29.63 -14.08
N GLU A 191 6.30 -30.69 -13.28
CA GLU A 191 5.69 -31.96 -13.64
C GLU A 191 4.16 -31.88 -13.77
N ALA A 192 3.50 -31.16 -12.85
CA ALA A 192 2.06 -30.93 -12.94
C ALA A 192 1.69 -30.09 -14.17
N LEU A 193 2.49 -29.07 -14.50
CA LEU A 193 2.26 -28.22 -15.67
C LEU A 193 2.51 -28.93 -17.01
N ARG A 194 3.36 -29.96 -17.04
CA ARG A 194 3.52 -30.82 -18.23
C ARG A 194 2.31 -31.70 -18.49
N ASN A 195 1.56 -32.06 -17.45
CA ASN A 195 0.40 -32.94 -17.52
C ASN A 195 -0.82 -32.32 -16.78
N PRO A 196 -1.38 -31.20 -17.27
CA PRO A 196 -2.38 -30.43 -16.53
C PRO A 196 -3.74 -31.13 -16.39
N THR A 197 -3.94 -32.29 -17.01
CA THR A 197 -5.16 -33.12 -16.85
C THR A 197 -5.06 -34.12 -15.70
N ASP A 198 -3.89 -34.28 -15.08
CA ASP A 198 -3.70 -35.17 -13.93
C ASP A 198 -4.02 -34.41 -12.63
N ALA A 199 -5.23 -34.64 -12.11
CA ALA A 199 -5.71 -33.99 -10.89
C ALA A 199 -4.80 -34.23 -9.69
N ALA A 200 -4.27 -35.45 -9.52
CA ALA A 200 -3.44 -35.80 -8.38
C ALA A 200 -2.11 -35.05 -8.40
N ARG A 201 -1.51 -34.86 -9.59
CA ARG A 201 -0.29 -34.05 -9.74
C ARG A 201 -0.54 -32.57 -9.50
N LEU A 202 -1.65 -32.04 -10.03
CA LEU A 202 -2.03 -30.65 -9.78
C LEU A 202 -2.30 -30.40 -8.29
N ASP A 203 -2.97 -31.33 -7.60
CA ASP A 203 -3.19 -31.26 -6.16
C ASP A 203 -1.86 -31.31 -5.40
N ALA A 204 -0.96 -32.24 -5.70
CA ALA A 204 0.36 -32.31 -5.06
C ALA A 204 1.21 -31.04 -5.29
N ALA A 205 1.18 -30.49 -6.51
CA ALA A 205 1.85 -29.23 -6.81
C ALA A 205 1.22 -28.06 -6.06
N PHE A 206 -0.11 -28.02 -5.98
CA PHE A 206 -0.84 -26.99 -5.25
C PHE A 206 -0.57 -27.07 -3.74
N ASP A 207 -0.58 -28.26 -3.16
CA ASP A 207 -0.25 -28.50 -1.76
C ASP A 207 1.18 -28.08 -1.43
N TRP A 208 2.15 -28.41 -2.30
CA TRP A 208 3.51 -27.90 -2.13
C TRP A 208 3.58 -26.37 -2.20
N LEU A 209 2.93 -25.78 -3.20
CA LEU A 209 2.89 -24.33 -3.40
C LEU A 209 2.19 -23.58 -2.26
N THR A 210 1.24 -24.21 -1.58
CA THR A 210 0.49 -23.59 -0.49
C THR A 210 1.01 -23.96 0.89
N GLY A 211 1.79 -25.04 0.97
CA GLY A 211 2.43 -25.50 2.19
C GLY A 211 3.57 -24.59 2.67
N PRO A 212 3.95 -24.73 3.95
CA PRO A 212 4.97 -23.89 4.58
C PRO A 212 6.31 -23.96 3.84
N ASP A 213 6.73 -25.14 3.41
CA ASP A 213 8.02 -25.35 2.73
C ASP A 213 8.07 -24.65 1.36
N GLY A 214 7.00 -24.73 0.56
CA GLY A 214 6.93 -24.03 -0.73
C GLY A 214 6.83 -22.52 -0.56
N ILE A 215 6.18 -22.03 0.51
CA ILE A 215 6.19 -20.61 0.88
C ILE A 215 7.61 -20.17 1.21
N VAL A 216 8.31 -20.87 2.11
CA VAL A 216 9.70 -20.55 2.51
C VAL A 216 10.65 -20.59 1.32
N ALA A 217 10.56 -21.62 0.46
CA ALA A 217 11.39 -21.74 -0.72
C ALA A 217 11.23 -20.52 -1.64
N ARG A 218 10.00 -20.08 -1.90
CA ARG A 218 9.75 -18.91 -2.77
C ARG A 218 10.13 -17.58 -2.13
N LEU A 219 10.00 -17.42 -0.81
CA LEU A 219 10.48 -16.22 -0.10
C LEU A 219 12.00 -16.04 -0.25
N ARG A 220 12.75 -17.12 -0.51
CA ARG A 220 14.22 -17.10 -0.68
C ARG A 220 14.69 -16.77 -2.11
N THR A 221 13.85 -16.88 -3.14
CA THR A 221 14.29 -16.80 -4.56
C THR A 221 14.51 -15.36 -5.10
N ARG A 222 14.73 -14.35 -4.24
CA ARG A 222 15.07 -12.95 -4.57
C ARG A 222 14.05 -12.18 -5.43
N LEU A 223 12.84 -12.68 -5.61
CA LEU A 223 11.83 -11.99 -6.41
C LEU A 223 11.04 -11.01 -5.54
N HIS A 224 10.71 -9.85 -6.11
CA HIS A 224 9.80 -8.87 -5.52
C HIS A 224 8.53 -9.64 -5.10
N PRO A 225 8.27 -9.79 -3.80
CA PRO A 225 7.29 -10.75 -3.30
C PRO A 225 5.88 -10.18 -3.33
N ASP A 226 5.60 -9.31 -4.31
CA ASP A 226 4.32 -8.62 -4.45
C ASP A 226 3.19 -9.52 -4.94
N TRP A 227 3.44 -10.83 -5.04
CA TRP A 227 2.40 -11.85 -5.09
C TRP A 227 2.00 -12.36 -3.70
N ALA A 228 2.63 -11.88 -2.62
CA ALA A 228 2.50 -12.34 -1.23
C ALA A 228 1.40 -13.37 -1.09
N LEU A 229 1.75 -14.61 -1.45
CA LEU A 229 0.87 -15.77 -1.40
C LEU A 229 -0.17 -15.82 -2.52
N LEU A 230 -0.04 -16.81 -3.39
CA LEU A 230 -1.14 -17.39 -4.18
C LEU A 230 -2.15 -18.14 -3.30
N ALA A 231 -2.39 -17.58 -2.10
CA ALA A 231 -3.18 -18.04 -0.99
C ALA A 231 -2.86 -19.49 -0.58
N PRO A 232 -2.14 -19.72 0.54
CA PRO A 232 -2.40 -20.94 1.27
C PRO A 232 -3.91 -21.10 1.44
N ARG A 233 -4.42 -22.33 1.40
CA ARG A 233 -5.77 -22.64 1.85
C ARG A 233 -5.84 -22.38 3.36
N GLY A 234 -5.91 -21.11 3.78
CA GLY A 234 -5.99 -20.72 5.18
C GLY A 234 -4.84 -19.84 5.67
N PRO A 235 -4.75 -19.66 7.00
CA PRO A 235 -3.77 -18.78 7.63
C PRO A 235 -2.34 -19.28 7.39
N LEU A 236 -1.40 -18.33 7.39
CA LEU A 236 0.01 -18.65 7.29
C LEU A 236 0.50 -19.38 8.54
N ASP A 237 1.33 -20.40 8.33
CA ASP A 237 2.10 -21.02 9.39
C ASP A 237 3.25 -20.09 9.82
N TRP A 238 2.88 -19.08 10.62
CA TRP A 238 3.81 -18.09 11.13
C TRP A 238 5.00 -18.69 11.91
N PRO A 239 4.81 -19.70 12.79
CA PRO A 239 5.92 -20.36 13.47
C PRO A 239 6.97 -20.92 12.50
N THR A 240 6.55 -21.61 11.43
CA THR A 240 7.49 -22.17 10.45
C THR A 240 8.21 -21.07 9.65
N ILE A 241 7.50 -20.02 9.25
CA ILE A 241 8.08 -18.88 8.52
C ILE A 241 9.10 -18.13 9.40
N GLU A 242 8.80 -17.88 10.67
CA GLU A 242 9.74 -17.26 11.61
C GLU A 242 10.97 -18.12 11.87
N ALA A 243 10.80 -19.44 12.04
CA ALA A 243 11.91 -20.37 12.20
C ALA A 243 12.83 -20.35 10.97
N ALA A 244 12.24 -20.36 9.76
CA ALA A 244 12.99 -20.25 8.52
C ALA A 244 13.75 -18.91 8.41
N HIS A 245 13.14 -17.79 8.81
CA HIS A 245 13.80 -16.48 8.84
C HIS A 245 14.97 -16.43 9.83
N ARG A 246 14.79 -17.00 11.04
CA ARG A 246 15.87 -17.06 12.04
C ARG A 246 17.05 -17.89 11.55
N SER A 247 16.79 -19.01 10.89
CA SER A 247 17.85 -19.88 10.33
C SER A 247 18.59 -19.24 9.16
N SER A 248 17.88 -18.51 8.30
CA SER A 248 18.42 -17.85 7.12
C SER A 248 17.55 -16.63 6.80
N PRO A 249 18.00 -15.42 7.18
CA PRO A 249 17.20 -14.21 7.04
C PRO A 249 16.71 -14.00 5.60
N PHE A 250 15.41 -13.72 5.49
CA PHE A 250 14.80 -13.35 4.21
C PHE A 250 15.31 -11.99 3.73
N GLN A 251 15.21 -11.78 2.41
CA GLN A 251 15.51 -10.49 1.79
C GLN A 251 14.50 -9.42 2.25
N GLN A 252 14.90 -8.14 2.24
CA GLN A 252 14.06 -7.04 2.73
C GLN A 252 12.67 -7.02 2.07
N GLY A 253 12.61 -7.15 0.75
CA GLY A 253 11.32 -7.21 0.05
C GLY A 253 10.41 -8.31 0.59
N ALA A 254 10.95 -9.48 0.93
CA ALA A 254 10.18 -10.59 1.49
C ALA A 254 9.65 -10.28 2.90
N CYS A 255 10.47 -9.64 3.73
CA CYS A 255 10.01 -9.14 5.03
C CYS A 255 8.90 -8.08 4.86
N GLU A 256 9.03 -7.16 3.90
CA GLU A 256 8.02 -6.14 3.62
C GLU A 256 6.69 -6.75 3.14
N ALA A 257 6.72 -7.80 2.31
CA ALA A 257 5.51 -8.50 1.89
C ALA A 257 4.86 -9.28 3.04
N LEU A 258 5.65 -9.96 3.86
CA LEU A 258 5.14 -10.67 5.05
C LEU A 258 4.54 -9.70 6.06
N ALA A 259 5.16 -8.53 6.26
CA ALA A 259 4.67 -7.49 7.17
C ALA A 259 3.28 -6.94 6.80
N ARG A 260 2.82 -7.13 5.55
CA ARG A 260 1.49 -6.72 5.08
C ARG A 260 0.38 -7.74 5.39
N GLN A 261 0.73 -8.95 5.81
CA GLN A 261 -0.24 -10.03 6.04
C GLN A 261 -0.84 -9.93 7.45
N VAL A 262 -2.11 -10.29 7.57
CA VAL A 262 -2.83 -10.34 8.85
C VAL A 262 -2.16 -11.34 9.79
N GLY A 263 -1.93 -10.93 11.04
CA GLY A 263 -1.27 -11.77 12.05
C GLY A 263 0.25 -11.87 11.94
N CYS A 264 0.90 -11.07 11.07
CA CYS A 264 2.35 -11.08 10.93
C CYS A 264 3.07 -10.82 12.27
N PRO A 265 3.96 -11.72 12.71
CA PRO A 265 4.68 -11.57 13.96
C PRO A 265 5.53 -10.29 14.04
N PRO A 266 5.73 -9.72 15.24
CA PRO A 266 6.52 -8.50 15.42
C PRO A 266 7.96 -8.62 14.92
N THR A 267 8.56 -9.82 14.98
CA THR A 267 9.95 -10.04 14.55
C THR A 267 10.14 -9.78 13.05
N LEU A 268 9.24 -10.31 12.22
CA LEU A 268 9.24 -10.12 10.76
C LEU A 268 8.85 -8.70 10.38
N ARG A 269 7.91 -8.08 11.11
CA ARG A 269 7.59 -6.65 10.94
C ARG A 269 8.78 -5.76 11.22
N ALA A 270 9.53 -6.00 12.29
CA ALA A 270 10.76 -5.26 12.59
C ALA A 270 11.84 -5.45 11.51
N ALA A 271 11.96 -6.66 10.95
CA ALA A 271 12.90 -6.94 9.87
C ALA A 271 12.57 -6.17 8.57
N ALA A 272 11.30 -5.85 8.33
CA ALA A 272 10.87 -5.05 7.17
C ALA A 272 11.26 -3.57 7.27
N VAL A 273 11.50 -3.05 8.48
CA VAL A 273 11.79 -1.64 8.74
C VAL A 273 13.30 -1.32 8.68
N ARG A 274 14.17 -2.34 8.51
CA ARG A 274 15.63 -2.12 8.53
C ARG A 274 16.04 -1.09 7.46
N PRO A 275 16.58 0.07 7.86
CA PRO A 275 16.97 1.10 6.91
C PRO A 275 18.17 0.59 6.10
N HIS A 276 18.09 0.67 4.78
CA HIS A 276 19.30 0.67 3.97
C HIS A 276 20.07 1.94 4.29
N PRO A 277 21.38 1.87 4.60
CA PRO A 277 22.17 3.07 4.75
C PRO A 277 22.08 3.87 3.44
N PRO A 278 21.78 5.17 3.50
CA PRO A 278 21.67 5.97 2.30
C PRO A 278 22.99 5.92 1.53
N LYS A 279 22.94 5.45 0.29
CA LYS A 279 24.00 5.74 -0.68
C LYS A 279 23.83 7.20 -1.07
N SER A 280 24.86 7.99 -0.74
CA SER A 280 25.17 9.38 -1.16
C SER A 280 24.30 10.52 -0.63
N LEU A 281 24.83 11.30 0.32
CA LEU A 281 25.43 12.64 0.14
C LEU A 281 26.15 13.04 1.44
N ALA A 282 27.28 13.75 1.36
CA ALA A 282 27.98 14.24 2.55
C ALA A 282 27.26 15.49 3.08
N PRO A 283 26.68 15.48 4.29
CA PRO A 283 25.85 16.58 4.80
C PRO A 283 26.58 17.92 5.01
N ALA A 284 27.92 17.91 4.97
CA ALA A 284 28.79 19.00 5.42
C ALA A 284 28.77 20.27 4.56
N THR A 285 27.99 20.34 3.47
CA THR A 285 28.02 21.46 2.51
C THR A 285 26.69 22.19 2.34
N VAL A 286 25.64 21.87 3.10
CA VAL A 286 24.32 22.50 2.94
C VAL A 286 24.18 23.72 3.87
N ASP A 287 24.04 24.91 3.30
CA ASP A 287 23.71 26.14 4.02
C ASP A 287 22.21 26.17 4.38
N ARG A 288 21.92 26.48 5.65
CA ARG A 288 20.55 26.50 6.22
C ARG A 288 19.64 27.49 5.48
N ASP A 289 20.09 28.72 5.28
CA ASP A 289 19.28 29.80 4.72
C ASP A 289 19.08 29.65 3.22
N GLU A 290 20.09 29.11 2.52
CA GLU A 290 19.95 28.70 1.12
C GLU A 290 18.91 27.59 0.95
N PHE A 291 18.89 26.60 1.85
CA PHE A 291 17.89 25.54 1.81
C PHE A 291 16.47 26.09 2.01
N LEU A 292 16.24 26.90 3.05
CA LEU A 292 14.94 27.50 3.33
C LEU A 292 14.45 28.38 2.16
N ARG A 293 15.34 29.15 1.51
CA ARG A 293 15.00 29.95 0.31
C ARG A 293 14.63 29.11 -0.92
N LYS A 294 15.08 27.86 -1.00
CA LYS A 294 14.75 26.95 -2.12
C LYS A 294 13.44 26.21 -1.92
N LEU A 295 12.89 26.17 -0.71
CA LEU A 295 11.61 25.50 -0.39
C LEU A 295 10.43 25.87 -1.31
N PRO A 296 10.20 27.16 -1.67
CA PRO A 296 9.09 27.52 -2.54
C PRO A 296 9.26 27.02 -3.98
N LYS A 297 10.50 26.74 -4.40
CA LYS A 297 10.84 26.32 -5.77
C LYS A 297 10.68 24.81 -5.98
N LEU A 298 10.39 24.05 -4.92
CA LEU A 298 10.16 22.62 -5.03
C LEU A 298 8.84 22.37 -5.77
N PRO A 299 8.82 21.51 -6.79
CA PRO A 299 7.60 21.24 -7.53
C PRO A 299 6.56 20.55 -6.63
N ARG A 300 5.30 21.01 -6.73
CA ARG A 300 4.15 20.42 -6.01
C ARG A 300 3.95 18.95 -6.39
N GLU A 301 4.31 18.57 -7.61
CA GLU A 301 4.23 17.19 -8.10
C GLU A 301 5.67 16.67 -8.29
N GLY A 302 6.03 15.54 -7.68
CA GLY A 302 7.31 14.88 -8.02
C GLY A 302 8.50 14.94 -7.05
N ILE A 303 8.33 15.28 -5.76
CA ILE A 303 9.43 15.12 -4.74
C ILE A 303 9.88 13.64 -4.56
N ARG A 304 9.36 12.68 -5.34
CA ARG A 304 9.93 11.33 -5.41
C ARG A 304 11.27 11.30 -6.18
N GLU A 305 11.49 12.23 -7.12
CA GLU A 305 12.65 12.22 -8.02
C GLU A 305 13.71 13.30 -7.69
N TYR A 306 13.40 14.22 -6.77
CA TYR A 306 14.31 15.23 -6.21
C TYR A 306 14.35 15.12 -4.67
N PRO A 307 15.41 15.56 -3.97
CA PRO A 307 16.11 14.73 -3.00
C PRO A 307 15.40 14.67 -1.64
N GLY A 308 14.37 13.84 -1.53
CA GLY A 308 13.88 13.38 -0.22
C GLY A 308 14.98 12.72 0.62
N ARG A 309 16.06 12.24 -0.02
CA ARG A 309 17.27 11.72 0.65
C ARG A 309 18.13 12.82 1.29
N ASP A 310 18.19 14.02 0.70
CA ASP A 310 19.03 15.11 1.23
C ASP A 310 18.39 15.77 2.44
N ILE A 311 17.06 15.84 2.49
CA ILE A 311 16.33 16.43 3.61
C ILE A 311 16.54 15.62 4.90
N GLY A 312 16.43 14.30 4.81
CA GLY A 312 16.74 13.41 5.93
C GLY A 312 18.19 13.58 6.40
N ALA A 313 19.14 13.63 5.47
CA ALA A 313 20.56 13.81 5.78
C ALA A 313 20.88 15.18 6.40
N VAL A 314 20.25 16.26 5.94
CA VAL A 314 20.41 17.63 6.49
C VAL A 314 19.81 17.72 7.90
N HIS A 315 18.69 17.04 8.15
CA HIS A 315 18.11 16.94 9.49
C HIS A 315 18.97 16.08 10.43
N GLU A 316 19.43 14.90 9.97
CA GLU A 316 20.32 14.02 10.73
C GLU A 316 21.66 14.68 11.05
N ALA A 317 22.14 15.57 10.18
CA ALA A 317 23.33 16.38 10.41
C ALA A 317 23.09 17.60 11.33
N GLY A 318 21.87 17.81 11.82
CA GLY A 318 21.52 18.91 12.73
C GLY A 318 21.52 20.30 12.09
N VAL A 319 21.59 20.40 10.76
CA VAL A 319 21.62 21.68 10.03
C VAL A 319 20.24 22.35 10.04
N LEU A 320 19.16 21.55 10.02
CA LEU A 320 17.79 22.00 10.13
C LEU A 320 17.00 21.17 11.14
N THR A 321 16.35 21.84 12.08
CA THR A 321 15.40 21.22 13.01
C THR A 321 14.00 21.16 12.39
N ALA A 322 13.13 20.30 12.93
CA ALA A 322 11.72 20.29 12.53
C ALA A 322 11.07 21.65 12.83
N THR A 323 11.46 22.28 13.94
CA THR A 323 10.99 23.61 14.34
C THR A 323 11.36 24.69 13.32
N ASP A 324 12.57 24.65 12.76
CA ASP A 324 13.01 25.61 11.73
C ASP A 324 12.15 25.49 10.46
N ILE A 325 11.93 24.25 10.01
CA ILE A 325 11.16 23.98 8.79
C ILE A 325 9.70 24.37 8.99
N LEU A 326 9.09 24.02 10.13
CA LEU A 326 7.70 24.36 10.42
C LEU A 326 7.50 25.87 10.65
N GLY A 327 8.46 26.52 11.30
CA GLY A 327 8.36 27.95 11.65
C GLY A 327 8.64 28.88 10.48
N GLN A 328 9.59 28.56 9.60
CA GLN A 328 10.09 29.47 8.57
C GLN A 328 9.81 28.97 7.14
N GLY A 329 9.48 27.69 6.99
CA GLY A 329 9.21 27.10 5.68
C GLY A 329 7.91 27.64 5.06
N ALA A 330 8.02 28.18 3.86
CA ALA A 330 6.90 28.61 3.05
C ALA A 330 6.99 27.99 1.63
N PRO A 331 5.86 27.63 1.01
CA PRO A 331 4.50 27.60 1.58
C PRO A 331 4.32 26.56 2.69
N ALA A 332 3.38 26.77 3.60
CA ALA A 332 3.07 25.87 4.73
C ALA A 332 2.88 24.40 4.31
N PHE A 333 2.22 24.19 3.16
CA PHE A 333 2.04 22.87 2.57
C PHE A 333 3.37 22.16 2.25
N HIS A 334 4.36 22.89 1.73
CA HIS A 334 5.69 22.34 1.45
C HIS A 334 6.46 22.02 2.74
N ALA A 335 6.40 22.92 3.74
CA ALA A 335 7.03 22.69 5.03
C ALA A 335 6.53 21.39 5.69
N LEU A 336 5.20 21.20 5.77
CA LEU A 336 4.60 19.97 6.31
C LEU A 336 5.01 18.73 5.52
N ARG A 337 5.00 18.81 4.18
CA ARG A 337 5.37 17.68 3.32
C ARG A 337 6.83 17.27 3.51
N ILE A 338 7.72 18.23 3.74
CA ILE A 338 9.16 18.00 3.93
C ILE A 338 9.43 17.34 5.26
N VAL A 339 8.81 17.85 6.33
CA VAL A 339 8.87 17.22 7.65
C VAL A 339 8.32 15.79 7.59
N GLN A 340 7.24 15.57 6.82
CA GLN A 340 6.71 14.22 6.59
C GLN A 340 7.71 13.31 5.83
N LEU A 341 8.42 13.85 4.84
CA LEU A 341 9.41 13.15 4.00
C LEU A 341 10.73 12.85 4.70
N ALA A 342 11.10 13.59 5.72
CA ALA A 342 12.30 13.32 6.51
C ALA A 342 12.23 11.97 7.27
N GLN A 343 11.14 11.19 7.11
CA GLN A 343 10.86 9.83 7.62
C GLN A 343 11.01 9.64 9.13
N ASN A 344 11.39 10.69 9.83
CA ASN A 344 11.51 10.76 11.27
C ASN A 344 10.32 11.58 11.78
N ARG A 345 9.20 10.90 12.04
CA ARG A 345 8.14 11.43 12.94
C ARG A 345 8.70 11.49 14.38
N THR A 346 9.78 12.24 14.54
CA THR A 346 10.46 12.43 15.81
C THR A 346 9.45 12.95 16.82
N THR A 347 9.69 12.61 18.07
CA THR A 347 8.97 13.21 19.19
C THR A 347 9.03 14.74 19.10
N GLU A 348 10.16 15.29 18.62
CA GLU A 348 10.35 16.72 18.35
C GLU A 348 9.34 17.28 17.33
N THR A 349 9.21 16.66 16.15
CA THR A 349 8.24 17.10 15.13
C THR A 349 6.82 17.16 15.68
N ARG A 350 6.42 16.11 16.41
CA ARG A 350 5.08 16.04 17.03
C ARG A 350 4.91 17.10 18.11
N GLN A 351 5.93 17.36 18.92
CA GLN A 351 5.91 18.40 19.95
C GLN A 351 5.81 19.79 19.33
N ALA A 352 6.60 20.09 18.30
CA ALA A 352 6.60 21.39 17.62
C ALA A 352 5.24 21.67 16.96
N LEU A 353 4.68 20.70 16.25
CA LEU A 353 3.33 20.80 15.67
C LEU A 353 2.27 20.98 16.75
N SER A 354 2.28 20.14 17.79
CA SER A 354 1.32 20.20 18.88
C SER A 354 1.36 21.56 19.57
N ALA A 355 2.54 22.12 19.84
CA ALA A 355 2.67 23.44 20.46
C ALA A 355 2.04 24.54 19.59
N LEU A 356 2.34 24.55 18.28
CA LEU A 356 1.77 25.51 17.33
C LEU A 356 0.25 25.38 17.21
N THR A 357 -0.28 24.16 17.11
CA THR A 357 -1.71 23.93 16.94
C THR A 357 -2.49 24.20 18.22
N THR A 358 -1.97 23.83 19.40
CA THR A 358 -2.62 24.10 20.68
C THR A 358 -2.72 25.60 20.95
N ALA A 359 -1.68 26.38 20.62
CA ALA A 359 -1.68 27.82 20.81
C ALA A 359 -2.69 28.56 19.91
N SER A 360 -2.85 28.10 18.66
CA SER A 360 -3.64 28.83 17.66
C SER A 360 -5.04 28.29 17.40
N LEU A 361 -5.23 26.96 17.47
CA LEU A 361 -6.48 26.29 17.09
C LEU A 361 -7.25 25.71 18.28
N GLY A 362 -6.56 25.33 19.36
CA GLY A 362 -7.17 24.72 20.54
C GLY A 362 -7.92 23.40 20.23
N THR A 363 -9.03 23.17 20.94
CA THR A 363 -9.83 21.93 20.87
C THR A 363 -11.13 22.06 20.04
N HIS A 364 -11.37 23.21 19.41
CA HIS A 364 -12.59 23.45 18.62
C HIS A 364 -12.40 22.98 17.18
N SER A 365 -13.39 22.37 16.54
CA SER A 365 -13.24 21.83 15.17
C SER A 365 -13.21 22.91 14.08
N GLU A 366 -13.73 24.09 14.36
CA GLU A 366 -13.91 25.20 13.41
C GLU A 366 -12.57 25.77 12.92
N PRO A 367 -11.63 26.21 13.79
CA PRO A 367 -10.30 26.65 13.36
C PRO A 367 -9.54 25.60 12.54
N TRP A 368 -9.65 24.33 12.93
CA TRP A 368 -8.99 23.25 12.21
C TRP A 368 -9.57 23.04 10.80
N THR A 369 -10.89 23.16 10.65
CA THR A 369 -11.56 23.09 9.34
C THR A 369 -11.06 24.22 8.43
N VAL A 370 -10.93 25.44 8.95
CA VAL A 370 -10.40 26.59 8.21
C VAL A 370 -8.94 26.34 7.82
N ALA A 371 -8.09 25.92 8.75
CA ALA A 371 -6.67 25.66 8.50
C ALA A 371 -6.47 24.63 7.38
N LEU A 372 -7.18 23.49 7.44
CA LEU A 372 -7.10 22.43 6.43
C LEU A 372 -7.66 22.87 5.07
N THR A 373 -8.66 23.76 5.05
CA THR A 373 -9.23 24.30 3.82
C THR A 373 -8.27 25.27 3.13
N LEU A 374 -7.58 26.12 3.89
CA LEU A 374 -6.63 27.09 3.36
C LEU A 374 -5.28 26.48 2.96
N LEU A 375 -4.86 25.40 3.64
CA LEU A 375 -3.53 24.80 3.50
C LEU A 375 -3.00 24.62 2.06
N PRO A 376 -3.75 24.06 1.07
CA PRO A 376 -3.18 23.82 -0.26
C PRO A 376 -2.75 25.08 -1.02
N ASP A 377 -3.37 26.22 -0.72
CA ASP A 377 -3.17 27.48 -1.44
C ASP A 377 -2.57 28.59 -0.56
N PHE A 378 -2.32 28.31 0.73
CA PHE A 378 -1.72 29.27 1.65
C PHE A 378 -0.23 29.49 1.35
N ALA A 379 0.11 30.70 0.91
CA ALA A 379 1.48 31.05 0.50
C ALA A 379 2.45 31.26 1.66
N GLY A 380 1.93 31.59 2.85
CA GLY A 380 2.72 31.88 4.04
C GLY A 380 3.25 30.65 4.76
N THR A 381 3.78 30.88 5.96
CA THR A 381 4.32 29.85 6.86
C THR A 381 3.21 29.11 7.60
N LEU A 382 3.55 28.00 8.27
CA LEU A 382 2.57 27.26 9.08
C LEU A 382 2.04 28.08 10.27
N PRO A 383 2.86 28.81 11.06
CA PRO A 383 2.35 29.67 12.12
C PRO A 383 1.34 30.72 11.62
N GLU A 384 1.62 31.35 10.47
CA GLU A 384 0.71 32.31 9.83
C GLU A 384 -0.62 31.66 9.45
N LEU A 385 -0.59 30.47 8.83
CA LEU A 385 -1.80 29.71 8.48
C LEU A 385 -2.66 29.43 9.73
N LEU A 386 -2.03 28.94 10.81
CA LEU A 386 -2.72 28.58 12.03
C LEU A 386 -3.31 29.81 12.73
N ALA A 387 -2.56 30.93 12.76
CA ALA A 387 -3.05 32.19 13.32
C ALA A 387 -4.23 32.75 12.52
N THR A 388 -4.16 32.75 11.19
CA THR A 388 -5.28 33.15 10.32
C THR A 388 -6.50 32.28 10.56
N ALA A 389 -6.34 30.96 10.60
CA ALA A 389 -7.45 30.04 10.84
C ALA A 389 -8.09 30.23 12.22
N GLY A 390 -7.28 30.43 13.26
CA GLY A 390 -7.75 30.73 14.61
C GLY A 390 -8.42 32.10 14.76
N ALA A 391 -8.13 33.06 13.89
CA ALA A 391 -8.78 34.36 13.86
C ALA A 391 -10.13 34.33 13.11
N VAL A 392 -10.21 33.59 12.00
CA VAL A 392 -11.43 33.48 11.17
C VAL A 392 -12.56 32.70 11.87
N ALA A 393 -12.20 31.77 12.76
CA ALA A 393 -13.15 30.88 13.42
C ALA A 393 -13.66 31.38 14.79
N ARG A 394 -13.19 32.53 15.27
CA ARG A 394 -13.71 33.24 16.45
C ARG A 394 -14.75 34.26 16.02
#